data_AF-A0A963ZD05-F1
#
_entry.id   AF-A0A963ZD05-F1
#
_cell.length_a   1.000
_cell.length_b   1.000
_cell.length_c   1.000
_cell.angle_alpha   90.00
_cell.angle_beta   90.00
_cell.angle_gamma   90.00
#
_symmetry.space_group_name_H-M   'P 1'
#
loop_
_entity.id
_entity.type
_entity.pdbx_description
1 polymer ?
#
loop_
_entity_poly.entity_id
_entity_poly.type
_entity_poly.pdbx_seq_one_letter_code
_entity_poly.pdbx_strand_id
1 'polypeptide(L)'
;MAYSFKQYKEMALRHLDYLQGQVDDYTDLEIDARKKIADLKKQHRAVLVKISKLIVPEFTQDSTRQLADLMNDPEIANFPLIFQQEKERLKNEIEAIETNEKYVNRALYIDPQTGEYILAYKEMESAHEEILETFAKYLKRQSDFEELIHDKYGTPDYPHTGFAKYFNSEHLFDWRVADELCEEHGFEDIVDLLNDYKEKKENIEAIRNSMNDYRIKIDEIDNFVKKLEKNKLRLANLKDIYLENLGQAIGAFLNNTSPESIHEFEQKYNDILGSLIKKERGLFNQSIYLEEFRTKLSEEMNSLVNKIVRLNNEVNKISRYAYKHPNRKWEKEKLDKRFKQNWTFINKRKIKYQKNIDTFYGFNNYDRISLSAASIFWWEVITNNKIDNSFSSSARDFYESHSKEDELFEPILTSQNNQDNS
;
A
#
# COMPACT_ATOMS: atom_id res chain seq x y z
N MET A 1 5.91 18.97 51.48
CA MET A 1 7.17 18.97 50.70
C MET A 1 6.85 19.30 49.25
N ALA A 2 7.70 20.05 48.56
CA ALA A 2 7.47 20.47 47.18
C ALA A 2 8.57 19.92 46.25
N TYR A 3 8.22 19.58 45.01
CA TYR A 3 9.19 19.12 44.01
C TYR A 3 9.95 20.29 43.40
N SER A 4 11.24 20.07 43.15
CA SER A 4 12.13 20.94 42.39
C SER A 4 11.93 20.77 40.88
N PHE A 5 12.50 21.71 40.12
CA PHE A 5 12.56 21.64 38.66
C PHE A 5 13.13 20.32 38.13
N LYS A 6 14.26 19.87 38.71
CA LYS A 6 14.93 18.62 38.32
C LYS A 6 14.00 17.42 38.52
N GLN A 7 13.33 17.36 39.67
CA GLN A 7 12.41 16.27 39.99
C GLN A 7 11.16 16.27 39.07
N TYR A 8 10.61 17.43 38.73
CA TYR A 8 9.52 17.50 37.75
C TYR A 8 9.96 16.97 36.39
N LYS A 9 11.13 17.41 35.89
CA LYS A 9 11.67 16.96 34.60
C LYS A 9 11.89 15.45 34.57
N GLU A 10 12.47 14.89 35.62
CA GLU A 10 12.67 13.44 35.75
C GLU A 10 11.35 12.66 35.76
N MET A 11 10.33 13.13 36.49
CA MET A 11 9.00 12.49 36.50
C MET A 11 8.32 12.58 35.13
N ALA A 12 8.42 13.73 34.45
CA ALA A 12 7.85 13.93 33.13
C ALA A 12 8.53 13.04 32.07
N LEU A 13 9.86 12.92 32.10
CA LEU A 13 10.59 12.02 31.21
C LEU A 13 10.20 10.55 31.44
N ARG A 14 10.13 10.09 32.70
CA ARG A 14 9.64 8.72 33.00
C ARG A 14 8.22 8.47 32.51
N HIS A 15 7.35 9.48 32.61
CA HIS A 15 5.98 9.36 32.12
C HIS A 15 5.92 9.38 30.59
N LEU A 16 6.79 10.13 29.92
CA LEU A 16 6.97 10.06 28.46
C LEU A 16 7.41 8.67 28.02
N ASP A 17 8.44 8.11 28.65
CA ASP A 17 8.92 6.75 28.36
C ASP A 17 7.82 5.71 28.55
N TYR A 18 7.04 5.82 29.63
CA TYR A 18 5.89 4.95 29.86
C TYR A 18 4.84 5.08 28.75
N LEU A 19 4.42 6.30 28.41
CA LEU A 19 3.41 6.53 27.37
C LEU A 19 3.91 6.06 26.00
N GLN A 20 5.20 6.25 25.70
CA GLN A 20 5.80 5.75 24.47
C GLN A 20 5.75 4.22 24.42
N GLY A 21 6.14 3.54 25.49
CA GLY A 21 6.00 2.08 25.57
C GLY A 21 4.56 1.59 25.43
N GLN A 22 3.57 2.36 25.89
CA GLN A 22 2.16 2.07 25.62
C GLN A 22 1.76 2.28 24.16
N VAL A 23 2.30 3.29 23.48
CA VAL A 23 2.05 3.46 22.03
C VAL A 23 2.64 2.28 21.26
N ASP A 24 3.85 1.85 21.61
CA ASP A 24 4.51 0.71 20.97
C ASP A 24 3.69 -0.58 21.19
N ASP A 25 3.24 -0.83 22.42
CA ASP A 25 2.34 -1.94 22.76
C ASP A 25 1.03 -1.94 21.93
N TYR A 26 0.38 -0.77 21.76
CA TYR A 26 -0.85 -0.66 20.97
C TYR A 26 -0.59 -0.81 19.47
N THR A 27 0.60 -0.40 19.00
CA THR A 27 1.05 -0.62 17.62
C THR A 27 1.17 -2.11 17.34
N ASP A 28 1.78 -2.87 18.25
CA ASP A 28 1.89 -4.33 18.14
C ASP A 28 0.51 -5.00 18.11
N LEU A 29 -0.43 -4.56 18.94
CA LEU A 29 -1.82 -5.02 18.90
C LEU A 29 -2.50 -4.72 17.57
N GLU A 30 -2.28 -3.54 17.00
CA GLU A 30 -2.85 -3.17 15.72
C GLU A 30 -2.28 -4.02 14.58
N ILE A 31 -0.97 -4.30 14.61
CA ILE A 31 -0.29 -5.20 13.66
C ILE A 31 -0.85 -6.61 13.76
N ASP A 32 -1.03 -7.14 14.98
CA ASP A 32 -1.62 -8.46 15.21
C ASP A 32 -3.07 -8.52 14.69
N ALA A 33 -3.89 -7.52 15.01
CA ALA A 33 -5.26 -7.41 14.50
C ALA A 33 -5.29 -7.39 12.95
N ARG A 34 -4.41 -6.62 12.30
CA ARG A 34 -4.30 -6.59 10.82
C ARG A 34 -3.97 -7.95 10.23
N LYS A 35 -3.02 -8.70 10.83
CA LYS A 35 -2.65 -10.05 10.39
C LYS A 35 -3.84 -11.01 10.50
N LYS A 36 -4.54 -10.97 11.64
CA LYS A 36 -5.74 -11.80 11.90
C LYS A 36 -6.90 -11.47 10.95
N ILE A 37 -7.16 -10.18 10.70
CA ILE A 37 -8.16 -9.74 9.72
C ILE A 37 -7.81 -10.25 8.31
N ALA A 38 -6.54 -10.13 7.90
CA ALA A 38 -6.10 -10.62 6.59
C ALA A 38 -6.28 -12.14 6.47
N ASP A 39 -5.99 -12.89 7.53
CA ASP A 39 -6.21 -14.34 7.57
C ASP A 39 -7.70 -14.70 7.52
N LEU A 40 -8.57 -14.03 8.30
CA LEU A 40 -10.02 -14.23 8.23
C LEU A 40 -10.58 -13.92 6.84
N LYS A 41 -10.14 -12.83 6.19
CA LYS A 41 -10.53 -12.51 4.81
C LYS A 41 -10.07 -13.59 3.82
N LYS A 42 -8.88 -14.19 4.03
CA LYS A 42 -8.39 -15.31 3.22
C LYS A 42 -9.25 -16.57 3.44
N GLN A 43 -9.56 -16.90 4.69
CA GLN A 43 -10.44 -18.02 5.02
C GLN A 43 -11.84 -17.83 4.44
N HIS A 44 -12.39 -16.61 4.53
CA HIS A 44 -13.69 -16.21 3.98
C HIS A 44 -13.74 -16.42 2.47
N ARG A 45 -12.75 -15.92 1.72
CA ARG A 45 -12.62 -16.16 0.27
C ARG A 45 -12.53 -17.64 -0.07
N ALA A 46 -11.78 -18.43 0.70
CA ALA A 46 -11.68 -19.87 0.47
C ALA A 46 -13.02 -20.60 0.66
N VAL A 47 -13.84 -20.15 1.63
CA VAL A 47 -15.21 -20.68 1.83
C VAL A 47 -16.11 -20.27 0.67
N LEU A 48 -16.06 -19.02 0.22
CA LEU A 48 -16.83 -18.56 -0.94
C LEU A 48 -16.48 -19.34 -2.21
N VAL A 49 -15.19 -19.56 -2.50
CA VAL A 49 -14.76 -20.41 -3.62
C VAL A 49 -15.29 -21.85 -3.49
N LYS A 50 -15.32 -22.40 -2.27
CA LYS A 50 -15.89 -23.73 -2.02
C LYS A 50 -17.41 -23.75 -2.28
N ILE A 51 -18.13 -22.71 -1.84
CA ILE A 51 -19.56 -22.55 -2.12
C ILE A 51 -19.78 -22.48 -3.64
N SER A 52 -19.02 -21.65 -4.37
CA SER A 52 -19.11 -21.53 -5.83
C SER A 52 -18.88 -22.86 -6.55
N LYS A 53 -17.89 -23.64 -6.12
CA LYS A 53 -17.60 -24.98 -6.68
C LYS A 53 -18.73 -25.98 -6.45
N LEU A 54 -19.51 -25.82 -5.37
CA LEU A 54 -20.62 -26.70 -5.05
C LEU A 54 -21.91 -26.31 -5.77
N ILE A 55 -22.17 -25.02 -5.92
CA ILE A 55 -23.35 -24.51 -6.65
C ILE A 55 -23.16 -24.67 -8.16
N VAL A 56 -21.96 -24.38 -8.66
CA VAL A 56 -21.61 -24.42 -10.08
C VAL A 56 -20.44 -25.41 -10.27
N PRO A 57 -20.70 -26.73 -10.16
CA PRO A 57 -19.65 -27.74 -10.31
C PRO A 57 -19.09 -27.76 -11.74
N GLU A 58 -19.97 -27.56 -12.72
CA GLU A 58 -19.62 -27.32 -14.12
C GLU A 58 -19.87 -25.86 -14.44
N PHE A 59 -18.83 -25.15 -14.90
CA PHE A 59 -18.90 -23.72 -15.24
C PHE A 59 -19.59 -23.49 -16.58
N THR A 60 -20.89 -23.82 -16.62
CA THR A 60 -21.75 -23.79 -17.81
C THR A 60 -22.74 -22.63 -17.75
N GLN A 61 -23.27 -22.24 -18.91
CA GLN A 61 -24.27 -21.17 -19.02
C GLN A 61 -25.55 -21.47 -18.25
N ASP A 62 -25.99 -22.73 -18.23
CA ASP A 62 -27.22 -23.13 -17.55
C ASP A 62 -27.06 -23.00 -16.02
N SER A 63 -25.94 -23.49 -15.47
CA SER A 63 -25.67 -23.40 -14.03
C SER A 63 -25.51 -21.97 -13.55
N THR A 64 -24.82 -21.11 -14.31
CA THR A 64 -24.67 -19.69 -13.93
C THR A 64 -25.97 -18.90 -14.14
N ARG A 65 -26.80 -19.26 -15.11
CA ARG A 65 -28.12 -18.64 -15.32
C ARG A 65 -29.09 -18.96 -14.19
N GLN A 66 -29.17 -20.21 -13.76
CA GLN A 66 -30.02 -20.60 -12.61
C GLN A 66 -29.63 -19.87 -11.31
N LEU A 67 -28.34 -19.59 -11.17
CA LEU A 67 -27.81 -18.81 -10.04
C LEU A 67 -28.10 -17.32 -10.19
N ALA A 68 -27.91 -16.77 -11.39
CA ALA A 68 -28.26 -15.39 -11.74
C ALA A 68 -29.74 -15.08 -11.47
N ASP A 69 -30.64 -15.97 -11.89
CA ASP A 69 -32.09 -15.81 -11.69
C ASP A 69 -32.45 -15.81 -10.20
N LEU A 70 -31.83 -16.70 -9.41
CA LEU A 70 -32.04 -16.80 -7.96
C LEU A 70 -31.49 -15.58 -7.20
N MET A 71 -30.34 -15.07 -7.62
CA MET A 71 -29.70 -13.92 -6.99
C MET A 71 -30.23 -12.57 -7.51
N ASN A 72 -31.07 -12.60 -8.56
CA ASN A 72 -31.46 -11.44 -9.34
C ASN A 72 -30.25 -10.62 -9.83
N ASP A 73 -29.21 -11.31 -10.29
CA ASP A 73 -27.96 -10.74 -10.80
C ASP A 73 -27.67 -11.24 -12.23
N PRO A 74 -28.08 -10.48 -13.27
CA PRO A 74 -27.94 -10.90 -14.66
C PRO A 74 -26.49 -10.97 -15.15
N GLU A 75 -25.53 -10.35 -14.45
CA GLU A 75 -24.13 -10.37 -14.88
C GLU A 75 -23.51 -11.76 -14.75
N ILE A 76 -23.90 -12.50 -13.70
CA ILE A 76 -23.44 -13.87 -13.41
C ILE A 76 -23.74 -14.81 -14.59
N ALA A 77 -24.88 -14.64 -15.26
CA ALA A 77 -25.29 -15.48 -16.38
C ALA A 77 -24.27 -15.45 -17.53
N ASN A 78 -23.55 -14.33 -17.70
CA ASN A 78 -22.58 -14.12 -18.78
C ASN A 78 -21.18 -14.66 -18.45
N PHE A 79 -20.90 -15.04 -17.20
CA PHE A 79 -19.55 -15.43 -16.79
C PHE A 79 -18.93 -16.55 -17.63
N PRO A 80 -19.64 -17.62 -18.05
CA PRO A 80 -19.06 -18.66 -18.89
C PRO A 80 -18.65 -18.16 -20.28
N LEU A 81 -19.43 -17.22 -20.86
CA LEU A 81 -19.09 -16.62 -22.15
C LEU A 81 -17.82 -15.78 -22.03
N ILE A 82 -17.74 -14.93 -21.01
CA ILE A 82 -16.57 -14.07 -20.76
C ILE A 82 -15.33 -14.94 -20.48
N PHE A 83 -15.48 -16.01 -19.70
CA PHE A 83 -14.42 -16.98 -19.44
C PHE A 83 -13.86 -17.59 -20.73
N GLN A 84 -14.72 -18.03 -21.66
CA GLN A 84 -14.26 -18.59 -22.94
C GLN A 84 -13.60 -17.54 -23.82
N GLN A 85 -14.15 -16.33 -23.90
CA GLN A 85 -13.55 -15.22 -24.64
C GLN A 85 -12.17 -14.85 -24.11
N GLU A 86 -12.01 -14.75 -22.78
CA GLU A 86 -10.71 -14.47 -22.15
C GLU A 86 -9.73 -15.61 -22.37
N LYS A 87 -10.19 -16.87 -22.29
CA LYS A 87 -9.36 -18.06 -22.55
C LYS A 87 -8.80 -18.05 -23.97
N GLU A 88 -9.65 -17.83 -24.98
CA GLU A 88 -9.22 -17.79 -26.37
C GLU A 88 -8.34 -16.56 -26.67
N ARG A 89 -8.68 -15.39 -26.11
CA ARG A 89 -7.82 -14.21 -26.19
C ARG A 89 -6.42 -14.48 -25.63
N LEU A 90 -6.32 -15.08 -24.44
CA LEU A 90 -5.04 -15.40 -23.79
C LEU A 90 -4.24 -16.42 -24.60
N LYS A 91 -4.87 -17.46 -25.15
CA LYS A 91 -4.21 -18.42 -26.05
C LYS A 91 -3.65 -17.73 -27.29
N ASN A 92 -4.45 -16.92 -27.96
CA ASN A 92 -4.03 -16.19 -29.17
C ASN A 92 -2.86 -15.23 -28.86
N GLU A 93 -2.90 -14.54 -27.73
CA GLU A 93 -1.80 -13.67 -27.31
C GLU A 93 -0.52 -14.44 -26.97
N ILE A 94 -0.63 -15.60 -26.32
CA ILE A 94 0.51 -16.48 -26.04
C ILE A 94 1.12 -16.96 -27.35
N GLU A 95 0.31 -17.48 -28.27
CA GLU A 95 0.75 -17.98 -29.56
C GLU A 95 1.38 -16.88 -30.42
N ALA A 96 0.79 -15.68 -30.44
CA ALA A 96 1.34 -14.53 -31.16
C ALA A 96 2.73 -14.09 -30.63
N ILE A 97 2.98 -14.24 -29.32
CA ILE A 97 4.31 -13.97 -28.74
C ILE A 97 5.27 -15.13 -29.03
N GLU A 98 4.83 -16.39 -28.90
CA GLU A 98 5.67 -17.57 -29.13
C GLU A 98 6.09 -17.72 -30.59
N THR A 99 5.31 -17.19 -31.54
CA THR A 99 5.64 -17.14 -32.96
C THR A 99 6.38 -15.87 -33.38
N ASN A 100 6.52 -14.89 -32.48
CA ASN A 100 7.22 -13.65 -32.78
C ASN A 100 8.74 -13.90 -32.86
N GLU A 101 9.34 -13.57 -34.01
CA GLU A 101 10.77 -13.81 -34.27
C GLU A 101 11.69 -13.17 -33.21
N LYS A 102 11.38 -11.96 -32.74
CA LYS A 102 12.18 -11.28 -31.70
C LYS A 102 12.17 -12.05 -30.38
N TYR A 103 11.03 -12.65 -30.03
CA TYR A 103 10.90 -13.45 -28.80
C TYR A 103 11.57 -14.83 -28.95
N VAL A 104 11.38 -15.49 -30.10
CA VAL A 104 12.00 -16.79 -30.41
C VAL A 104 13.52 -16.67 -30.33
N ASN A 105 14.07 -15.63 -30.96
CA ASN A 105 15.50 -15.36 -31.02
C ASN A 105 16.02 -14.51 -29.84
N ARG A 106 15.24 -14.32 -28.76
CA ARG A 106 15.59 -13.42 -27.65
C ARG A 106 16.98 -13.67 -27.07
N ALA A 107 17.42 -14.92 -26.97
CA ALA A 107 18.76 -15.24 -26.45
C ALA A 107 19.87 -14.67 -27.34
N LEU A 108 19.65 -14.55 -28.65
CA LEU A 108 20.61 -13.90 -29.56
C LEU A 108 20.69 -12.39 -29.35
N TYR A 109 19.64 -11.76 -28.81
CA TYR A 109 19.55 -10.31 -28.66
C TYR A 109 19.84 -9.83 -27.24
N ILE A 110 19.32 -10.53 -26.23
CA ILE A 110 19.29 -10.09 -24.83
C ILE A 110 19.95 -11.07 -23.86
N ASP A 111 20.72 -12.05 -24.33
CA ASP A 111 21.56 -12.83 -23.41
C ASP A 111 22.63 -11.93 -22.78
N PRO A 112 22.87 -11.97 -21.45
CA PRO A 112 23.83 -11.10 -20.78
C PRO A 112 25.28 -11.22 -21.27
N GLN A 113 25.65 -12.37 -21.83
CA GLN A 113 26.99 -12.71 -22.29
C GLN A 113 27.12 -12.69 -23.81
N THR A 114 26.09 -13.12 -24.55
CA THR A 114 26.17 -13.29 -26.01
C THR A 114 25.15 -12.46 -26.80
N GLY A 115 24.26 -11.73 -26.12
CA GLY A 115 23.18 -10.98 -26.74
C GLY A 115 23.67 -9.76 -27.49
N GLU A 116 23.37 -9.66 -28.78
CA GLU A 116 23.80 -8.57 -29.67
C GLU A 116 23.46 -7.18 -29.12
N TYR A 117 22.22 -6.97 -28.66
CA TYR A 117 21.79 -5.65 -28.19
C TYR A 117 22.39 -5.29 -26.83
N ILE A 118 22.57 -6.26 -25.94
CA ILE A 118 23.21 -6.03 -24.64
C ILE A 118 24.69 -5.74 -24.80
N LEU A 119 25.39 -6.49 -25.66
CA LEU A 119 26.80 -6.25 -25.93
C LEU A 119 27.00 -4.88 -26.58
N ALA A 120 26.22 -4.54 -27.61
CA ALA A 120 26.27 -3.22 -28.24
C ALA A 120 25.93 -2.09 -27.24
N TYR A 121 24.95 -2.29 -26.35
CA TYR A 121 24.64 -1.32 -25.30
C TYR A 121 25.82 -1.10 -24.34
N LYS A 122 26.46 -2.18 -23.88
CA LYS A 122 27.63 -2.12 -22.97
C LYS A 122 28.85 -1.48 -23.63
N GLU A 123 29.07 -1.75 -24.91
CA GLU A 123 30.13 -1.10 -25.69
C GLU A 123 29.88 0.41 -25.78
N MET A 124 28.64 0.81 -26.07
CA MET A 124 28.24 2.23 -26.11
C MET A 124 28.31 2.89 -24.74
N GLU A 125 27.95 2.18 -23.66
CA GLU A 125 28.08 2.65 -22.28
C GLU A 125 29.55 2.92 -21.93
N SER A 126 30.45 2.00 -22.30
CA SER A 126 31.89 2.17 -22.08
C SER A 126 32.45 3.36 -22.87
N ALA A 127 32.06 3.51 -24.14
CA ALA A 127 32.45 4.65 -24.97
C ALA A 127 31.90 5.98 -24.45
N HIS A 128 30.66 5.98 -23.94
CA HIS A 128 30.05 7.15 -23.32
C HIS A 128 30.80 7.57 -22.04
N GLU A 129 31.20 6.61 -21.19
CA GLU A 129 31.99 6.88 -19.99
C GLU A 129 33.36 7.47 -20.33
N GLU A 130 34.07 6.92 -21.32
CA GLU A 130 35.36 7.43 -21.78
C GLU A 130 35.24 8.88 -22.29
N ILE A 131 34.25 9.16 -23.13
CA ILE A 131 34.05 10.52 -23.65
C ILE A 131 33.64 11.48 -22.53
N LEU A 132 32.78 11.06 -21.59
CA LEU A 132 32.41 11.88 -20.45
C LEU A 132 33.61 12.23 -19.57
N GLU A 133 34.53 11.29 -19.34
CA GLU A 133 35.76 11.55 -18.58
C GLU A 133 36.60 12.63 -19.28
N THR A 134 36.75 12.56 -20.61
CA THR A 134 37.49 13.59 -21.36
C THR A 134 36.74 14.91 -21.50
N PHE A 135 35.40 14.90 -21.43
CA PHE A 135 34.55 16.09 -21.48
C PHE A 135 34.42 16.78 -20.12
N ALA A 136 34.70 16.06 -19.02
CA ALA A 136 34.55 16.57 -17.66
C ALA A 136 35.31 17.88 -17.41
N LYS A 137 36.45 18.08 -18.08
CA LYS A 137 37.23 19.33 -18.00
C LYS A 137 36.43 20.56 -18.44
N TYR A 138 35.47 20.43 -19.37
CA TYR A 138 34.67 21.54 -19.88
C TYR A 138 33.46 21.88 -19.00
N LEU A 139 32.98 20.94 -18.17
CA LEU A 139 31.74 21.09 -17.40
C LEU A 139 31.76 22.28 -16.44
N LYS A 140 32.93 22.61 -15.89
CA LYS A 140 33.08 23.70 -14.92
C LYS A 140 32.76 25.08 -15.50
N ARG A 141 33.01 25.28 -16.80
CA ARG A 141 32.80 26.54 -17.52
C ARG A 141 31.87 26.38 -18.72
N GLN A 142 30.94 25.42 -18.66
CA GLN A 142 30.05 25.10 -19.77
C GLN A 142 29.29 26.32 -20.32
N SER A 143 28.86 27.23 -19.45
CA SER A 143 28.20 28.49 -19.84
C SER A 143 29.06 29.33 -20.76
N ASP A 144 30.35 29.46 -20.45
CA ASP A 144 31.28 30.31 -21.16
C ASP A 144 31.55 29.76 -22.57
N PHE A 145 31.65 28.43 -22.70
CA PHE A 145 31.70 27.76 -24.00
C PHE A 145 30.42 28.01 -24.81
N GLU A 146 29.26 27.90 -24.19
CA GLU A 146 27.97 28.07 -24.87
C GLU A 146 27.73 29.51 -25.32
N GLU A 147 28.12 30.51 -24.52
CA GLU A 147 28.05 31.93 -24.85
C GLU A 147 28.97 32.26 -26.03
N LEU A 148 30.25 31.86 -25.99
CA LEU A 148 31.17 32.10 -27.11
C LEU A 148 30.71 31.45 -28.42
N ILE A 149 30.09 30.27 -28.34
CA ILE A 149 29.50 29.59 -29.50
C ILE A 149 28.29 30.33 -30.04
N HIS A 150 27.40 30.76 -29.15
CA HIS A 150 26.20 31.52 -29.49
C HIS A 150 26.57 32.84 -30.19
N ASP A 151 27.56 33.54 -29.65
CA ASP A 151 28.02 34.83 -30.18
C ASP A 151 28.86 34.66 -31.45
N LYS A 152 29.18 33.41 -31.81
CA LYS A 152 29.99 33.02 -32.96
C LYS A 152 31.41 33.57 -32.90
N TYR A 153 31.96 33.69 -31.68
CA TYR A 153 33.31 34.19 -31.43
C TYR A 153 34.35 33.37 -32.20
N GLY A 154 35.33 34.07 -32.80
CA GLY A 154 36.37 33.43 -33.63
C GLY A 154 35.94 33.06 -35.05
N THR A 155 34.68 33.30 -35.45
CA THR A 155 34.20 33.04 -36.82
C THR A 155 34.03 34.32 -37.65
N PRO A 156 33.94 34.23 -39.00
CA PRO A 156 33.64 35.40 -39.85
C PRO A 156 32.29 36.07 -39.55
N ASP A 157 31.36 35.35 -38.91
CA ASP A 157 30.03 35.81 -38.56
C ASP A 157 30.00 36.61 -37.23
N TYR A 158 31.12 36.72 -36.52
CA TYR A 158 31.18 37.44 -35.26
C TYR A 158 30.84 38.93 -35.46
N PRO A 159 29.90 39.51 -34.70
CA PRO A 159 29.37 40.85 -34.98
C PRO A 159 30.41 41.98 -34.82
N HIS A 160 31.41 41.79 -33.95
CA HIS A 160 32.37 42.84 -33.61
C HIS A 160 33.69 42.64 -34.37
N THR A 161 33.75 43.17 -35.60
CA THR A 161 34.90 43.03 -36.52
C THR A 161 35.60 44.38 -36.80
N GLY A 162 36.80 44.33 -37.41
CA GLY A 162 37.55 45.53 -37.79
C GLY A 162 38.16 46.30 -36.61
N PHE A 163 38.43 47.59 -36.80
CA PHE A 163 39.06 48.44 -35.77
C PHE A 163 38.11 48.80 -34.61
N ALA A 164 36.80 48.82 -34.85
CA ALA A 164 35.80 49.22 -33.85
C ALA A 164 35.70 48.23 -32.66
N LYS A 165 36.13 46.97 -32.86
CA LYS A 165 36.07 45.92 -31.83
C LYS A 165 36.88 46.27 -30.57
N TYR A 166 37.97 47.03 -30.70
CA TYR A 166 38.82 47.43 -29.56
C TYR A 166 38.15 48.40 -28.58
N PHE A 167 37.00 48.96 -28.96
CA PHE A 167 36.19 49.85 -28.11
C PHE A 167 34.87 49.22 -27.67
N ASN A 168 34.58 47.98 -28.09
CA ASN A 168 33.35 47.27 -27.74
C ASN A 168 33.57 46.44 -26.47
N SER A 169 32.73 46.64 -25.46
CA SER A 169 32.84 45.93 -24.17
C SER A 169 32.53 44.43 -24.26
N GLU A 170 31.62 44.02 -25.14
CA GLU A 170 31.28 42.61 -25.38
C GLU A 170 32.48 41.91 -26.02
N HIS A 171 33.11 42.53 -27.03
CA HIS A 171 34.33 41.97 -27.64
C HIS A 171 35.47 41.76 -26.64
N LEU A 172 35.70 42.74 -25.76
CA LEU A 172 36.76 42.65 -24.75
C LEU A 172 36.45 41.58 -23.68
N PHE A 173 35.17 41.36 -23.38
CA PHE A 173 34.73 40.30 -22.47
C PHE A 173 34.95 38.93 -23.10
N ASP A 174 34.42 38.68 -24.29
CA ASP A 174 34.55 37.41 -25.01
C ASP A 174 36.01 37.06 -25.27
N TRP A 175 36.82 38.07 -25.63
CA TRP A 175 38.26 37.89 -25.82
C TRP A 175 38.97 37.43 -24.56
N ARG A 176 38.67 38.04 -23.41
CA ARG A 176 39.26 37.62 -22.13
C ARG A 176 38.83 36.20 -21.75
N VAL A 177 37.54 35.89 -21.90
CA VAL A 177 37.00 34.56 -21.59
C VAL A 177 37.62 33.50 -22.50
N ALA A 178 37.74 33.79 -23.80
CA ALA A 178 38.40 32.92 -24.76
C ALA A 178 39.87 32.65 -24.40
N ASP A 179 40.63 33.68 -24.03
CA ASP A 179 42.04 33.57 -23.63
C ASP A 179 42.19 32.69 -22.38
N GLU A 180 41.38 32.93 -21.34
CA GLU A 180 41.37 32.12 -20.12
C GLU A 180 41.03 30.64 -20.40
N LEU A 181 40.07 30.37 -21.29
CA LEU A 181 39.68 29.02 -21.68
C LEU A 181 40.80 28.30 -22.45
N CYS A 182 41.46 28.99 -23.37
CA CYS A 182 42.61 28.47 -24.12
C CYS A 182 43.77 28.10 -23.17
N GLU A 183 44.08 28.97 -22.20
CA GLU A 183 45.10 28.70 -21.18
C GLU A 183 44.72 27.51 -20.28
N GLU A 184 43.47 27.45 -19.80
CA GLU A 184 42.99 26.38 -18.90
C GLU A 184 42.98 25.01 -19.59
N HIS A 185 42.70 24.96 -20.90
CA HIS A 185 42.57 23.71 -21.65
C HIS A 185 43.77 23.37 -22.54
N GLY A 186 44.77 24.25 -22.64
CA GLY A 186 46.02 24.03 -23.39
C GLY A 186 45.88 24.14 -24.90
N PHE A 187 45.01 25.02 -25.40
CA PHE A 187 44.82 25.28 -26.84
C PHE A 187 45.44 26.63 -27.23
N GLU A 188 46.02 26.70 -28.43
CA GLU A 188 46.59 27.95 -28.97
C GLU A 188 45.54 28.83 -29.67
N ASP A 189 44.46 28.23 -30.19
CA ASP A 189 43.36 28.91 -30.87
C ASP A 189 42.02 28.54 -30.23
N ILE A 190 41.20 29.57 -29.94
CA ILE A 190 39.85 29.41 -29.42
C ILE A 190 38.94 28.68 -30.40
N VAL A 191 39.15 28.84 -31.71
CA VAL A 191 38.33 28.15 -32.72
C VAL A 191 38.51 26.64 -32.60
N ASP A 192 39.74 26.16 -32.43
CA ASP A 192 40.05 24.74 -32.25
C ASP A 192 39.46 24.19 -30.94
N LEU A 193 39.57 24.97 -29.86
CA LEU A 193 38.99 24.62 -28.56
C LEU A 193 37.45 24.52 -28.61
N LEU A 194 36.77 25.49 -29.24
CA LEU A 194 35.32 25.48 -29.40
C LEU A 194 34.85 24.33 -30.30
N ASN A 195 35.64 23.96 -31.31
CA ASN A 195 35.36 22.81 -32.17
C ASN A 195 35.50 21.48 -31.40
N ASP A 196 36.56 21.29 -30.61
CA ASP A 196 36.71 20.09 -29.76
C ASP A 196 35.55 19.95 -28.76
N TYR A 197 35.14 21.07 -28.14
CA TYR A 197 33.98 21.09 -27.25
C TYR A 197 32.68 20.68 -27.97
N LYS A 198 32.40 21.27 -29.15
CA LYS A 198 31.21 20.94 -29.95
C LYS A 198 31.20 19.47 -30.36
N GLU A 199 32.31 18.99 -30.92
CA GLU A 199 32.45 17.60 -31.39
C GLU A 199 32.18 16.62 -30.26
N LYS A 200 32.79 16.83 -29.08
CA LYS A 200 32.57 15.96 -27.92
C LYS A 200 31.14 16.03 -27.40
N LYS A 201 30.53 17.22 -27.36
CA LYS A 201 29.13 17.40 -26.95
C LYS A 201 28.18 16.65 -27.90
N GLU A 202 28.39 16.79 -29.21
CA GLU A 202 27.62 16.08 -30.25
C GLU A 202 27.82 14.56 -30.16
N ASN A 203 29.06 14.10 -29.94
CA ASN A 203 29.36 12.67 -29.76
C ASN A 203 28.68 12.08 -28.52
N ILE A 204 28.66 12.79 -27.38
CA ILE A 204 27.94 12.36 -26.17
C ILE A 204 26.45 12.19 -26.48
N GLU A 205 25.85 13.16 -27.18
CA GLU A 205 24.43 13.12 -27.52
C GLU A 205 24.12 11.99 -28.51
N ALA A 206 24.95 11.79 -29.54
CA ALA A 206 24.81 10.71 -30.51
C ALA A 206 24.88 9.32 -29.86
N ILE A 207 25.85 9.11 -28.95
CA ILE A 207 25.97 7.85 -28.20
C ILE A 207 24.78 7.66 -27.28
N ARG A 208 24.33 8.70 -26.57
CA ARG A 208 23.15 8.63 -25.69
C ARG A 208 21.89 8.24 -26.46
N ASN A 209 21.68 8.82 -27.63
CA ASN A 209 20.55 8.46 -28.51
C ASN A 209 20.65 6.99 -28.94
N SER A 210 21.84 6.54 -29.35
CA SER A 210 22.08 5.14 -29.74
C SER A 210 21.85 4.16 -28.56
N MET A 211 22.32 4.49 -27.36
CA MET A 211 22.07 3.72 -26.14
C MET A 211 20.57 3.63 -25.85
N ASN A 212 19.83 4.72 -26.01
CA ASN A 212 18.38 4.74 -25.82
C ASN A 212 17.66 3.85 -26.83
N ASP A 213 18.09 3.83 -28.09
CA ASP A 213 17.54 2.94 -29.12
C ASP A 213 17.74 1.46 -28.77
N TYR A 214 18.94 1.08 -28.31
CA TYR A 214 19.19 -0.29 -27.85
C TYR A 214 18.37 -0.64 -26.61
N ARG A 215 18.23 0.30 -25.67
CA ARG A 215 17.41 0.11 -24.48
C ARG A 215 15.94 -0.11 -24.83
N ILE A 216 15.38 0.64 -25.78
CA ILE A 216 14.01 0.42 -26.27
C ILE A 216 13.85 -0.99 -26.84
N LYS A 217 14.82 -1.46 -27.63
CA LYS A 217 14.80 -2.82 -28.20
C LYS A 217 14.91 -3.91 -27.14
N ILE A 218 15.77 -3.73 -26.13
CA ILE A 218 15.92 -4.65 -24.99
C ILE A 218 14.59 -4.69 -24.21
N ASP A 219 14.04 -3.53 -23.86
CA ASP A 219 12.78 -3.41 -23.11
C ASP A 219 11.60 -4.03 -23.87
N GLU A 220 11.55 -3.90 -25.21
CA GLU A 220 10.53 -4.55 -26.05
C GLU A 220 10.55 -6.08 -25.88
N ILE A 221 11.74 -6.70 -25.94
CA ILE A 221 11.90 -8.15 -25.83
C ILE A 221 11.59 -8.62 -24.40
N ASP A 222 12.09 -7.90 -23.39
CA ASP A 222 11.78 -8.18 -21.98
C ASP A 222 10.27 -8.09 -21.69
N ASN A 223 9.59 -7.13 -22.31
CA ASN A 223 8.14 -7.00 -22.22
C ASN A 223 7.41 -8.21 -22.82
N PHE A 224 7.91 -8.79 -23.93
CA PHE A 224 7.36 -10.05 -24.45
C PHE A 224 7.53 -11.20 -23.46
N VAL A 225 8.70 -11.34 -22.83
CA VAL A 225 8.97 -12.38 -21.81
C VAL A 225 7.99 -12.23 -20.63
N LYS A 226 7.94 -11.04 -20.02
CA LYS A 226 7.06 -10.75 -18.88
C LYS A 226 5.59 -10.96 -19.22
N LYS A 227 5.15 -10.53 -20.41
CA LYS A 227 3.76 -10.68 -20.86
C LYS A 227 3.41 -12.14 -21.09
N LEU A 228 4.31 -12.93 -21.70
CA LEU A 228 4.09 -14.36 -21.91
C LEU A 228 3.93 -15.12 -20.59
N GLU A 229 4.84 -14.91 -19.64
CA GLU A 229 4.77 -15.55 -18.32
C GLU A 229 3.49 -15.17 -17.57
N LYS A 230 3.15 -13.88 -17.57
CA LYS A 230 1.89 -13.38 -16.99
C LYS A 230 0.67 -14.03 -17.63
N ASN A 231 0.62 -14.09 -18.96
CA ASN A 231 -0.50 -14.67 -19.69
C ASN A 231 -0.62 -16.18 -19.47
N LYS A 232 0.50 -16.92 -19.44
CA LYS A 232 0.53 -18.36 -19.12
C LYS A 232 0.02 -18.62 -17.71
N LEU A 233 0.50 -17.86 -16.71
CA LEU A 233 0.04 -17.98 -15.34
C LEU A 233 -1.44 -17.63 -15.21
N ARG A 234 -1.90 -16.57 -15.88
CA ARG A 234 -3.31 -16.16 -15.93
C ARG A 234 -4.18 -17.26 -16.54
N LEU A 235 -3.75 -17.84 -17.66
CA LEU A 235 -4.48 -18.91 -18.35
C LEU A 235 -4.58 -20.18 -17.49
N ALA A 236 -3.49 -20.57 -16.82
CA ALA A 236 -3.47 -21.73 -15.93
C ALA A 236 -4.43 -21.58 -14.74
N ASN A 237 -4.58 -20.36 -14.20
CA ASN A 237 -5.43 -20.07 -13.04
C ASN A 237 -6.82 -19.53 -13.40
N LEU A 238 -7.15 -19.42 -14.70
CA LEU A 238 -8.34 -18.70 -15.16
C LEU A 238 -9.62 -19.24 -14.53
N LYS A 239 -9.74 -20.56 -14.38
CA LYS A 239 -10.90 -21.19 -13.77
C LYS A 239 -11.06 -20.77 -12.30
N ASP A 240 -9.99 -20.82 -11.51
CA ASP A 240 -10.06 -20.46 -10.10
C ASP A 240 -10.36 -18.97 -9.91
N ILE A 241 -9.87 -18.10 -10.80
CA ILE A 241 -10.20 -16.67 -10.82
C ILE A 241 -11.71 -16.45 -10.99
N TYR A 242 -12.33 -17.12 -11.98
CA TYR A 242 -13.76 -16.94 -12.22
C TYR A 242 -14.62 -17.56 -11.12
N LEU A 243 -14.16 -18.64 -10.49
CA LEU A 243 -14.80 -19.18 -9.29
C LEU A 243 -14.66 -18.24 -8.09
N GLU A 244 -13.54 -17.53 -7.96
CA GLU A 244 -13.39 -16.47 -6.95
C GLU A 244 -14.33 -15.30 -7.21
N ASN A 245 -14.44 -14.83 -8.46
CA ASN A 245 -15.39 -13.78 -8.84
C ASN A 245 -16.84 -14.19 -8.56
N LEU A 246 -17.19 -15.44 -8.90
CA LEU A 246 -18.51 -15.98 -8.58
C LEU A 246 -18.75 -16.04 -7.07
N GLY A 247 -17.72 -16.45 -6.31
CA GLY A 247 -17.77 -16.47 -4.85
C GLY A 247 -17.98 -15.08 -4.26
N GLN A 248 -17.33 -14.05 -4.81
CA GLN A 248 -17.55 -12.67 -4.40
C GLN A 248 -18.98 -12.19 -4.69
N ALA A 249 -19.55 -12.53 -5.84
CA ALA A 249 -20.93 -12.22 -6.17
C ALA A 249 -21.91 -12.89 -5.19
N ILE A 250 -21.69 -14.18 -4.90
CA ILE A 250 -22.48 -14.92 -3.89
C ILE A 250 -22.34 -14.26 -2.51
N GLY A 251 -21.13 -13.93 -2.07
CA GLY A 251 -20.90 -13.24 -0.81
C GLY A 251 -21.59 -11.87 -0.74
N ALA A 252 -21.57 -11.10 -1.84
CA ALA A 252 -22.27 -9.82 -1.90
C ALA A 252 -23.79 -9.98 -1.75
N PHE A 253 -24.38 -10.97 -2.42
CA PHE A 253 -25.80 -11.30 -2.28
C PHE A 253 -26.15 -11.75 -0.86
N LEU A 254 -25.35 -12.65 -0.26
CA LEU A 254 -25.61 -13.15 1.09
C LEU A 254 -25.57 -12.05 2.16
N ASN A 255 -24.83 -10.97 1.92
CA ASN A 255 -24.65 -9.88 2.87
C ASN A 255 -25.60 -8.69 2.64
N ASN A 256 -25.95 -8.40 1.38
CA ASN A 256 -26.68 -7.18 1.00
C ASN A 256 -28.15 -7.39 0.61
N THR A 257 -28.65 -8.62 0.60
CA THR A 257 -30.04 -8.93 0.22
C THR A 257 -30.96 -9.11 1.43
N SER A 258 -32.28 -9.07 1.21
CA SER A 258 -33.30 -9.29 2.23
C SER A 258 -33.27 -10.73 2.79
N PRO A 259 -33.73 -10.93 4.04
CA PRO A 259 -33.79 -12.25 4.68
C PRO A 259 -34.60 -13.28 3.88
N GLU A 260 -35.64 -12.85 3.17
CA GLU A 260 -36.52 -13.72 2.40
C GLU A 260 -35.79 -14.36 1.21
N SER A 261 -35.03 -13.57 0.43
CA SER A 261 -34.25 -14.10 -0.69
C SER A 261 -33.07 -14.97 -0.23
N ILE A 262 -32.49 -14.65 0.92
CA ILE A 262 -31.50 -15.50 1.59
C ILE A 262 -32.12 -16.85 1.94
N HIS A 263 -33.33 -16.84 2.51
CA HIS A 263 -34.02 -18.07 2.89
C HIS A 263 -34.36 -18.94 1.67
N GLU A 264 -34.81 -18.35 0.57
CA GLU A 264 -35.03 -19.07 -0.69
C GLU A 264 -33.73 -19.70 -1.23
N PHE A 265 -32.63 -18.95 -1.18
CA PHE A 265 -31.30 -19.43 -1.56
C PHE A 265 -30.84 -20.60 -0.67
N GLU A 266 -31.00 -20.47 0.65
CA GLU A 266 -30.67 -21.51 1.62
C GLU A 266 -31.52 -22.75 1.42
N GLN A 267 -32.83 -22.63 1.21
CA GLN A 267 -33.71 -23.77 0.95
C GLN A 267 -33.27 -24.57 -0.29
N LYS A 268 -32.90 -23.86 -1.37
CA LYS A 268 -32.49 -24.51 -2.62
C LYS A 268 -31.20 -25.31 -2.48
N TYR A 269 -30.27 -24.86 -1.64
CA TYR A 269 -28.93 -25.46 -1.51
C TYR A 269 -28.62 -26.03 -0.12
N ASN A 270 -29.63 -26.19 0.74
CA ASN A 270 -29.47 -26.54 2.16
C ASN A 270 -28.62 -27.80 2.36
N ASP A 271 -28.93 -28.85 1.58
CA ASP A 271 -28.30 -30.16 1.67
C ASP A 271 -26.80 -30.12 1.34
N ILE A 272 -26.35 -29.11 0.59
CA ILE A 272 -24.98 -28.99 0.08
C ILE A 272 -24.20 -27.90 0.82
N LEU A 273 -24.87 -26.84 1.30
CA LEU A 273 -24.24 -25.60 1.77
C LEU A 273 -24.50 -25.23 3.23
N GLY A 274 -25.38 -25.93 3.96
CA GLY A 274 -25.88 -25.49 5.28
C GLY A 274 -24.80 -25.01 6.26
N SER A 275 -23.72 -25.77 6.46
CA SER A 275 -22.60 -25.37 7.34
C SER A 275 -21.66 -24.34 6.70
N LEU A 276 -21.58 -24.29 5.37
CA LEU A 276 -20.70 -23.38 4.64
C LEU A 276 -21.24 -21.95 4.64
N ILE A 277 -22.55 -21.76 4.50
CA ILE A 277 -23.19 -20.43 4.57
C ILE A 277 -23.01 -19.84 5.97
N LYS A 278 -23.22 -20.63 7.02
CA LYS A 278 -22.97 -20.23 8.42
C LYS A 278 -21.52 -19.83 8.65
N LYS A 279 -20.58 -20.63 8.15
CA LYS A 279 -19.15 -20.34 8.23
C LYS A 279 -18.76 -19.08 7.44
N GLU A 280 -19.31 -18.88 6.25
CA GLU A 280 -19.08 -17.68 5.43
C GLU A 280 -19.49 -16.42 6.18
N ARG A 281 -20.74 -16.36 6.68
CA ARG A 281 -21.24 -15.22 7.44
C ARG A 281 -20.45 -14.98 8.71
N GLY A 282 -20.09 -16.05 9.41
CA GLY A 282 -19.30 -15.93 10.62
C GLY A 282 -17.93 -15.34 10.38
N LEU A 283 -17.22 -15.78 9.34
CA LEU A 283 -15.92 -15.20 8.96
C LEU A 283 -16.07 -13.74 8.49
N PHE A 284 -17.12 -13.42 7.73
CA PHE A 284 -17.40 -12.06 7.29
C PHE A 284 -17.61 -11.11 8.48
N ASN A 285 -18.52 -11.47 9.39
CA ASN A 285 -18.86 -10.65 10.57
C ASN A 285 -17.69 -10.57 11.57
N GLN A 286 -16.92 -11.64 11.75
CA GLN A 286 -15.66 -11.58 12.51
C GLN A 286 -14.69 -10.58 11.92
N SER A 287 -14.56 -10.55 10.58
CA SER A 287 -13.66 -9.60 9.92
C SER A 287 -14.12 -8.15 10.08
N ILE A 288 -15.43 -7.87 9.97
CA ILE A 288 -16.00 -6.54 10.19
C ILE A 288 -15.79 -6.10 11.63
N TYR A 289 -16.11 -6.96 12.59
CA TYR A 289 -15.97 -6.64 14.00
C TYR A 289 -14.51 -6.30 14.36
N LEU A 290 -13.54 -7.10 13.89
CA LEU A 290 -12.13 -6.82 14.12
C LEU A 290 -11.66 -5.53 13.44
N GLU A 291 -12.24 -5.14 12.30
CA GLU A 291 -11.97 -3.84 11.65
C GLU A 291 -12.50 -2.66 12.47
N GLU A 292 -13.73 -2.75 12.98
CA GLU A 292 -14.29 -1.74 13.90
C GLU A 292 -13.45 -1.63 15.17
N PHE A 293 -13.02 -2.77 15.70
CA PHE A 293 -12.19 -2.84 16.88
C PHE A 293 -10.80 -2.23 16.65
N ARG A 294 -10.17 -2.50 15.50
CA ARG A 294 -8.91 -1.89 15.06
C ARG A 294 -9.04 -0.36 14.97
N THR A 295 -10.18 0.14 14.49
CA THR A 295 -10.45 1.58 14.45
C THR A 295 -10.43 2.18 15.85
N LYS A 296 -11.06 1.53 16.83
CA LYS A 296 -11.01 1.96 18.25
C LYS A 296 -9.60 1.90 18.85
N LEU A 297 -8.80 0.89 18.51
CA LEU A 297 -7.39 0.84 18.94
C LEU A 297 -6.59 2.02 18.40
N SER A 298 -6.82 2.38 17.13
CA SER A 298 -6.17 3.51 16.48
C SER A 298 -6.55 4.84 17.16
N GLU A 299 -7.82 5.01 17.55
CA GLU A 299 -8.28 6.17 18.32
C GLU A 299 -7.58 6.29 19.69
N GLU A 300 -7.45 5.16 20.41
CA GLU A 300 -6.74 5.12 21.69
C GLU A 300 -5.24 5.43 21.54
N MET A 301 -4.61 4.89 20.51
CA MET A 301 -3.22 5.18 20.17
C MET A 301 -3.02 6.68 19.88
N ASN A 302 -3.90 7.29 19.08
CA ASN A 302 -3.88 8.72 18.78
C ASN A 302 -4.06 9.57 20.07
N SER A 303 -4.91 9.13 21.00
CA SER A 303 -5.07 9.77 22.31
C SER A 303 -3.79 9.73 23.15
N LEU A 304 -3.05 8.62 23.12
CA LEU A 304 -1.75 8.48 23.80
C LEU A 304 -0.67 9.36 23.13
N VAL A 305 -0.56 9.35 21.80
CA VAL A 305 0.36 10.20 21.05
C VAL A 305 0.11 11.68 21.35
N ASN A 306 -1.15 12.11 21.39
CA ASN A 306 -1.50 13.48 21.76
C ASN A 306 -1.06 13.84 23.20
N LYS A 307 -1.14 12.89 24.15
CA LYS A 307 -0.62 13.10 25.52
C LYS A 307 0.90 13.23 25.52
N ILE A 308 1.62 12.41 24.73
CA ILE A 308 3.07 12.50 24.56
C ILE A 308 3.47 13.87 24.02
N VAL A 309 2.85 14.33 22.93
CA VAL A 309 3.15 15.63 22.31
C VAL A 309 2.94 16.78 23.31
N ARG A 310 1.81 16.78 24.04
CA ARG A 310 1.53 17.79 25.08
C ARG A 310 2.58 17.79 26.18
N LEU A 311 2.93 16.61 26.71
CA LEU A 311 3.91 16.49 27.78
C LEU A 311 5.33 16.87 27.31
N ASN A 312 5.70 16.50 26.08
CA ASN A 312 6.99 16.88 25.49
C ASN A 312 7.09 18.41 25.31
N ASN A 313 6.03 19.05 24.82
CA ASN A 313 5.95 20.51 24.72
C ASN A 313 6.05 21.20 26.10
N GLU A 314 5.41 20.64 27.12
CA GLU A 314 5.56 21.13 28.50
C GLU A 314 7.00 20.99 29.02
N VAL A 315 7.64 19.84 28.84
CA VAL A 315 9.04 19.60 29.23
C VAL A 315 9.99 20.57 28.52
N ASN A 316 9.77 20.81 27.23
CA ASN A 316 10.55 21.76 26.43
C ASN A 316 10.34 23.20 26.89
N LYS A 317 9.09 23.61 27.14
CA LYS A 317 8.77 24.95 27.66
C LYS A 317 9.41 25.18 29.02
N ILE A 318 9.29 24.20 29.91
CA ILE A 318 9.86 24.25 31.26
C ILE A 318 11.39 24.32 31.17
N SER A 319 12.03 23.51 30.32
CA SER A 319 13.48 23.54 30.07
C SER A 319 13.96 24.89 29.53
N ARG A 320 13.23 25.49 28.57
CA ARG A 320 13.57 26.82 28.03
C ARG A 320 13.47 27.95 29.05
N TYR A 321 12.56 27.86 30.03
CA TYR A 321 12.36 28.91 31.04
C TYR A 321 12.96 28.58 32.41
N ALA A 322 13.77 27.52 32.49
CA ALA A 322 14.41 27.08 33.74
C ALA A 322 15.25 28.19 34.40
N TYR A 323 15.98 28.97 33.58
CA TYR A 323 16.79 30.09 34.05
C TYR A 323 15.97 31.29 34.56
N LYS A 324 14.72 31.45 34.10
CA LYS A 324 13.85 32.57 34.51
C LYS A 324 13.19 32.33 35.86
N HIS A 325 13.00 31.07 36.26
CA HIS A 325 12.30 30.71 37.50
C HIS A 325 12.97 29.53 38.22
N PRO A 326 14.24 29.69 38.68
CA PRO A 326 15.01 28.59 39.28
C PRO A 326 14.38 28.05 40.58
N ASN A 327 13.64 28.89 41.29
CA ASN A 327 12.97 28.56 42.56
C ASN A 327 11.52 28.11 42.40
N ARG A 328 11.05 27.86 41.17
CA ARG A 328 9.68 27.35 40.96
C ARG A 328 9.55 26.00 41.66
N LYS A 329 8.57 25.91 42.54
CA LYS A 329 8.24 24.69 43.30
C LYS A 329 6.85 24.21 42.90
N TRP A 330 6.69 22.91 42.86
CA TRP A 330 5.40 22.27 42.61
C TRP A 330 4.94 21.49 43.83
N GLU A 331 3.65 21.57 44.12
CA GLU A 331 3.03 20.82 45.19
C GLU A 331 3.12 19.31 44.92
N LYS A 332 3.68 18.55 45.88
CA LYS A 332 3.95 17.12 45.73
C LYS A 332 2.70 16.33 45.42
N GLU A 333 1.61 16.58 46.12
CA GLU A 333 0.35 15.86 45.95
C GLU A 333 -0.24 16.04 44.54
N LYS A 334 -0.16 17.25 43.98
CA LYS A 334 -0.66 17.54 42.63
C LYS A 334 0.18 16.83 41.55
N LEU A 335 1.50 16.79 41.70
CA LEU A 335 2.38 16.11 40.73
C LEU A 335 2.31 14.60 40.85
N ASP A 336 2.28 14.06 42.07
CA ASP A 336 2.11 12.63 42.30
C ASP A 336 0.77 12.15 41.73
N LYS A 337 -0.32 12.89 41.95
CA LYS A 337 -1.62 12.59 41.35
C LYS A 337 -1.58 12.63 39.82
N ARG A 338 -0.95 13.65 39.24
CA ARG A 338 -0.84 13.81 37.77
C ARG A 338 -0.07 12.66 37.11
N PHE A 339 1.06 12.25 37.67
CA PHE A 339 1.96 11.27 37.01
C PHE A 339 1.72 9.82 37.43
N LYS A 340 1.05 9.55 38.57
CA LYS A 340 0.64 8.19 38.98
C LYS A 340 -0.71 7.75 38.41
N GLN A 341 -1.57 8.66 37.97
CA GLN A 341 -2.89 8.30 37.46
C GLN A 341 -2.79 7.50 36.14
N ASN A 342 -3.62 6.45 36.05
CA ASN A 342 -4.01 5.70 34.84
C ASN A 342 -3.08 4.62 34.28
N TRP A 343 -1.92 4.30 34.87
CA TRP A 343 -1.09 3.20 34.35
C TRP A 343 -1.78 1.84 34.41
N THR A 344 -2.34 1.49 35.57
CA THR A 344 -3.11 0.25 35.76
C THR A 344 -4.34 0.19 34.88
N PHE A 345 -5.01 1.33 34.67
CA PHE A 345 -6.17 1.42 33.79
C PHE A 345 -5.79 1.17 32.32
N ILE A 346 -4.73 1.82 31.81
CA ILE A 346 -4.26 1.63 30.43
C ILE A 346 -3.83 0.17 30.22
N ASN A 347 -3.09 -0.42 31.16
CA ASN A 347 -2.68 -1.83 31.08
C ASN A 347 -3.87 -2.79 31.12
N LYS A 348 -4.84 -2.58 32.02
CA LYS A 348 -6.06 -3.41 32.08
C LYS A 348 -6.84 -3.33 30.77
N ARG A 349 -6.96 -2.13 30.19
CA ARG A 349 -7.64 -1.91 28.91
C ARG A 349 -6.90 -2.58 27.75
N LYS A 350 -5.58 -2.51 27.72
CA LYS A 350 -4.72 -3.23 26.76
C LYS A 350 -4.94 -4.75 26.83
N ILE A 351 -4.91 -5.32 28.04
CA ILE A 351 -5.14 -6.76 28.25
C ILE A 351 -6.55 -7.15 27.80
N LYS A 352 -7.57 -6.33 28.13
CA LYS A 352 -8.94 -6.51 27.63
C LYS A 352 -8.96 -6.53 26.11
N TYR A 353 -8.18 -5.65 25.47
CA TYR A 353 -8.16 -5.58 24.01
C TYR A 353 -7.50 -6.78 23.34
N GLN A 354 -6.33 -7.22 23.83
CA GLN A 354 -5.68 -8.44 23.36
C GLN A 354 -6.63 -9.65 23.51
N LYS A 355 -7.21 -9.82 24.71
CA LYS A 355 -8.15 -10.92 25.00
C LYS A 355 -9.32 -10.92 24.02
N ASN A 356 -9.87 -9.74 23.72
CA ASN A 356 -10.94 -9.62 22.74
C ASN A 356 -10.45 -10.10 21.37
N ILE A 357 -9.38 -9.54 20.81
CA ILE A 357 -8.84 -9.94 19.50
C ILE A 357 -8.64 -11.45 19.41
N ASP A 358 -7.99 -12.05 20.42
CA ASP A 358 -7.73 -13.49 20.46
C ASP A 358 -9.02 -14.31 20.51
N THR A 359 -10.01 -13.88 21.30
CA THR A 359 -11.30 -14.54 21.42
C THR A 359 -12.08 -14.48 20.10
N PHE A 360 -12.12 -13.30 19.47
CA PHE A 360 -12.81 -13.09 18.19
C PHE A 360 -12.20 -13.92 17.07
N TYR A 361 -10.88 -13.90 16.97
CA TYR A 361 -10.15 -14.64 15.95
C TYR A 361 -10.20 -16.15 16.18
N GLY A 362 -10.18 -16.61 17.44
CA GLY A 362 -10.17 -18.03 17.79
C GLY A 362 -11.52 -18.74 17.65
N PHE A 363 -12.62 -18.02 17.47
CA PHE A 363 -13.94 -18.63 17.32
C PHE A 363 -14.09 -19.32 15.96
N ASN A 364 -14.40 -20.62 15.96
CA ASN A 364 -14.48 -21.44 14.76
C ASN A 364 -15.70 -22.38 14.69
N ASN A 365 -16.58 -22.35 15.71
CA ASN A 365 -17.71 -23.25 15.82
C ASN A 365 -18.99 -22.60 15.28
N TYR A 366 -19.15 -22.65 13.96
CA TYR A 366 -20.30 -22.05 13.26
C TYR A 366 -21.51 -22.99 13.16
N ASP A 367 -21.39 -24.24 13.63
CA ASP A 367 -22.43 -25.26 13.51
C ASP A 367 -23.22 -25.48 14.80
N ARG A 368 -22.67 -25.08 15.96
CA ARG A 368 -23.30 -25.29 17.27
C ARG A 368 -23.11 -24.09 18.19
N ILE A 369 -24.21 -23.66 18.80
CA ILE A 369 -24.20 -22.70 19.89
C ILE A 369 -23.86 -23.44 21.17
N SER A 370 -22.77 -23.05 21.84
CA SER A 370 -22.58 -23.47 23.23
C SER A 370 -23.54 -22.66 24.11
N LEU A 371 -24.12 -23.28 25.15
CA LEU A 371 -25.10 -22.62 26.03
C LEU A 371 -24.50 -21.52 26.94
N SER A 372 -23.25 -21.11 26.70
CA SER A 372 -22.66 -19.99 27.43
C SER A 372 -23.22 -18.66 26.91
N ALA A 373 -23.42 -17.71 27.82
CA ALA A 373 -23.82 -16.32 27.53
C ALA A 373 -23.01 -15.71 26.37
N ALA A 374 -21.70 -15.93 26.42
CA ALA A 374 -20.77 -15.50 25.40
C ALA A 374 -21.10 -16.11 24.04
N SER A 375 -21.30 -17.44 23.95
CA SER A 375 -21.61 -18.11 22.68
C SER A 375 -22.96 -17.75 22.07
N ILE A 376 -23.96 -17.39 22.87
CA ILE A 376 -25.27 -16.93 22.35
C ILE A 376 -25.13 -15.53 21.76
N PHE A 377 -24.50 -14.59 22.48
CA PHE A 377 -24.15 -13.28 21.93
C PHE A 377 -23.30 -13.38 20.67
N TRP A 378 -22.32 -14.29 20.67
CA TRP A 378 -21.47 -14.52 19.51
C TRP A 378 -22.27 -15.01 18.32
N TRP A 379 -23.25 -15.89 18.54
CA TRP A 379 -24.15 -16.33 17.48
C TRP A 379 -24.96 -15.18 16.89
N GLU A 380 -25.51 -14.29 17.73
CA GLU A 380 -26.27 -13.12 17.27
C GLU A 380 -25.40 -12.16 16.44
N VAL A 381 -24.17 -11.87 16.90
CA VAL A 381 -23.21 -11.03 16.16
C VAL A 381 -22.76 -11.67 14.85
N ILE A 382 -22.52 -12.99 14.84
CA ILE A 382 -22.06 -13.76 13.67
C ILE A 382 -23.18 -14.00 12.66
N THR A 383 -24.43 -14.06 13.10
CA THR A 383 -25.59 -14.26 12.22
C THR A 383 -26.31 -12.98 11.85
N ASN A 384 -26.03 -11.86 12.51
CA ASN A 384 -26.74 -10.59 12.37
C ASN A 384 -28.27 -10.77 12.46
N ASN A 385 -28.73 -11.70 13.29
CA ASN A 385 -30.13 -12.17 13.38
C ASN A 385 -30.75 -12.68 12.07
N LYS A 386 -29.96 -12.96 11.02
CA LYS A 386 -30.45 -13.38 9.69
C LYS A 386 -30.62 -14.89 9.52
N ILE A 387 -29.97 -15.73 10.35
CA ILE A 387 -29.87 -17.18 10.11
C ILE A 387 -30.83 -18.03 10.97
N ASP A 388 -31.50 -17.44 11.94
CA ASP A 388 -32.52 -18.18 12.69
C ASP A 388 -33.53 -17.20 13.30
N ASN A 389 -34.76 -17.19 12.79
CA ASN A 389 -35.93 -16.65 13.53
C ASN A 389 -36.27 -17.52 14.77
N SER A 390 -35.40 -18.47 15.12
CA SER A 390 -35.59 -19.48 16.17
C SER A 390 -34.63 -19.33 17.35
N PHE A 391 -34.18 -18.10 17.66
CA PHE A 391 -33.78 -17.79 19.03
C PHE A 391 -34.89 -17.03 19.77
N SER A 392 -35.43 -17.73 20.76
CA SER A 392 -36.53 -17.36 21.63
C SER A 392 -36.22 -16.13 22.48
N SER A 393 -37.27 -15.47 22.96
CA SER A 393 -37.27 -14.48 24.04
C SER A 393 -36.23 -14.76 25.15
N SER A 394 -35.92 -16.03 25.40
CA SER A 394 -34.88 -16.50 26.31
C SER A 394 -33.48 -15.90 26.14
N ALA A 395 -33.00 -15.55 24.93
CA ALA A 395 -31.67 -14.94 24.77
C ALA A 395 -31.65 -13.49 25.27
N ARG A 396 -32.74 -12.76 24.99
CA ARG A 396 -33.00 -11.42 25.51
C ARG A 396 -33.24 -11.45 27.03
N ASP A 397 -34.04 -12.40 27.51
CA ASP A 397 -34.32 -12.62 28.94
C ASP A 397 -33.04 -13.03 29.71
N PHE A 398 -32.15 -13.80 29.08
CA PHE A 398 -30.85 -14.16 29.65
C PHE A 398 -29.92 -12.95 29.75
N TYR A 399 -29.88 -12.10 28.71
CA TYR A 399 -29.12 -10.85 28.72
C TYR A 399 -29.62 -9.87 29.78
N GLU A 400 -30.94 -9.69 29.88
CA GLU A 400 -31.55 -8.82 30.88
C GLU A 400 -31.29 -9.33 32.31
N SER A 401 -31.19 -10.66 32.50
CA SER A 401 -30.88 -11.27 33.80
C SER A 401 -29.40 -11.33 34.18
N HIS A 402 -28.46 -11.24 33.22
CA HIS A 402 -27.01 -11.36 33.48
C HIS A 402 -26.20 -10.09 33.15
N SER A 403 -26.83 -9.03 32.64
CA SER A 403 -26.21 -7.73 32.34
C SER A 403 -25.67 -6.95 33.55
N LYS A 404 -25.89 -7.44 34.79
CA LYS A 404 -25.50 -6.75 36.03
C LYS A 404 -24.21 -7.28 36.67
N GLU A 405 -23.58 -8.32 36.11
CA GLU A 405 -22.27 -8.77 36.57
C GLU A 405 -21.16 -8.11 35.74
N ASP A 406 -20.56 -7.07 36.31
CA ASP A 406 -19.59 -6.08 35.79
C ASP A 406 -18.28 -6.60 35.13
N GLU A 407 -18.21 -7.82 34.59
CA GLU A 407 -16.96 -8.35 33.98
C GLU A 407 -17.11 -9.00 32.59
N LEU A 408 -18.33 -9.20 32.09
CA LEU A 408 -18.57 -9.92 30.84
C LEU A 408 -19.18 -9.00 29.77
N PHE A 409 -18.27 -8.30 29.07
CA PHE A 409 -18.48 -7.71 27.74
C PHE A 409 -19.29 -6.40 27.65
N GLU A 410 -18.66 -5.39 27.05
CA GLU A 410 -19.38 -4.26 26.47
C GLU A 410 -19.44 -4.51 24.96
N PRO A 411 -20.61 -4.86 24.39
CA PRO A 411 -20.76 -4.92 22.95
C PRO A 411 -20.42 -3.55 22.35
N ILE A 412 -19.78 -3.55 21.17
CA ILE A 412 -19.72 -2.36 20.34
C ILE A 412 -21.12 -2.20 19.73
N LEU A 413 -22.08 -1.77 20.54
CA LEU A 413 -23.36 -1.31 20.02
C LEU A 413 -23.06 0.01 19.33
N THR A 414 -23.15 0.02 18.00
CA THR A 414 -23.28 1.24 17.23
C THR A 414 -24.44 2.03 17.82
N SER A 415 -24.12 3.14 18.47
CA SER A 415 -25.09 4.19 18.72
C SER A 415 -25.67 4.62 17.38
N GLN A 416 -27.00 4.50 17.26
CA GLN A 416 -27.88 5.08 16.23
C GLN A 416 -28.03 4.31 14.91
N ASN A 417 -28.92 3.31 14.91
CA ASN A 417 -30.00 3.31 13.92
C ASN A 417 -31.20 4.02 14.56
N ASN A 418 -31.22 5.35 14.50
CA ASN A 418 -32.47 6.10 14.62
C ASN A 418 -33.19 5.99 13.28
N GLN A 419 -33.86 4.86 13.07
CA GLN A 419 -35.10 4.84 12.32
C GLN A 419 -36.14 4.34 13.31
N ASP A 420 -36.92 5.26 13.87
CA ASP A 420 -38.35 5.11 13.90
C ASP A 420 -39.06 6.45 14.15
N ASN A 421 -39.91 6.75 13.18
CA ASN A 421 -41.00 7.70 13.12
C ASN A 421 -41.63 8.08 14.48
N SER A 422 -41.73 9.39 14.74
CA SER A 422 -42.97 10.14 15.07
C SER A 422 -42.64 11.61 15.30
#